data_AF-A0A969GX45-F1
#
_entry.id   AF-A0A969GX45-F1
#
_cell.length_a   1.000
_cell.length_b   1.000
_cell.length_c   1.000
_cell.angle_alpha   90.00
_cell.angle_beta   90.00
_cell.angle_gamma   90.00
#
_symmetry.space_group_name_H-M   'P 1'
#
loop_
_entity.id
_entity.type
_entity.pdbx_description
1 polymer ?
#
loop_
_entity_poly.entity_id
_entity_poly.type
_entity_poly.pdbx_seq_one_letter_code
_entity_poly.pdbx_strand_id
1 'polypeptide(L)'
;MNSGFVGTQLIASSTELKDLLEKHAGNQGWYFVRWAHTVSGFKQTLPTEFEQAEGQMFTSDRELRWKAQSNGFDVLILSTTGVEGFDPMGRNWVIQDWDAHVYPLTETRLPKGIAHNKVNLGQRYFIDQATWTVHFVALVAKETK
;
A
#
# COMPACT_ATOMS: atom_id res chain seq x y z
N MET A 1 20.94 -2.34 8.51
CA MET A 1 19.47 -2.47 8.52
C MET A 1 18.90 -1.11 8.19
N ASN A 2 17.96 -1.05 7.26
CA ASN A 2 17.35 0.23 6.87
C ASN A 2 16.23 0.55 7.86
N SER A 3 16.08 1.82 8.22
CA SER A 3 14.98 2.29 9.07
C SER A 3 13.70 2.44 8.24
N GLY A 4 12.56 2.18 8.87
CA GLY A 4 11.23 2.42 8.30
C GLY A 4 10.45 3.49 9.05
N PHE A 5 9.37 3.94 8.44
CA PHE A 5 8.37 4.79 9.04
C PHE A 5 6.99 4.17 8.88
N VAL A 6 6.24 4.13 9.98
CA VAL A 6 4.83 3.77 9.98
C VAL A 6 4.07 4.93 10.61
N GLY A 7 3.03 5.40 9.95
CA GLY A 7 2.22 6.50 10.46
C GLY A 7 0.75 6.38 10.08
N THR A 8 -0.10 7.09 10.81
CA THR A 8 -1.55 7.10 10.57
C THR A 8 -2.08 8.51 10.42
N GLN A 9 -3.16 8.66 9.67
CA GLN A 9 -3.88 9.92 9.52
C GLN A 9 -5.37 9.65 9.35
N LEU A 10 -6.21 10.52 9.91
CA LEU A 10 -7.64 10.55 9.64
C LEU A 10 -7.93 11.57 8.53
N ILE A 11 -8.70 11.17 7.54
CA ILE A 11 -9.09 12.01 6.40
C ILE A 11 -10.61 12.15 6.38
N ALA A 12 -11.13 13.38 6.26
CA ALA A 12 -12.54 13.65 6.46
C ALA A 12 -13.39 13.43 5.19
N SER A 13 -12.77 13.54 4.00
CA SER A 13 -13.50 13.47 2.73
C SER A 13 -12.77 12.66 1.66
N SER A 14 -13.52 12.20 0.66
CA SER A 14 -12.95 11.47 -0.48
C SER A 14 -12.07 12.36 -1.37
N THR A 15 -12.37 13.65 -1.48
CA THR A 15 -11.53 14.63 -2.18
C THR A 15 -10.17 14.75 -1.51
N GLU A 16 -10.12 14.92 -0.19
CA GLU A 16 -8.86 14.97 0.56
C GLU A 16 -8.07 13.65 0.43
N LEU A 17 -8.76 12.50 0.45
CA LEU A 17 -8.12 11.21 0.26
C LEU A 17 -7.52 11.11 -1.14
N LYS A 18 -8.25 11.51 -2.18
CA LYS A 18 -7.77 11.51 -3.55
C LYS A 18 -6.51 12.37 -3.69
N ASP A 19 -6.54 13.60 -3.17
CA ASP A 19 -5.41 14.53 -3.23
C ASP A 19 -4.18 13.95 -2.52
N LEU A 20 -4.38 13.30 -1.36
CA LEU A 20 -3.32 12.62 -0.61
C LEU A 20 -2.71 11.47 -1.42
N LEU A 21 -3.57 10.61 -2.01
CA LEU A 21 -3.13 9.47 -2.80
C LEU A 21 -2.36 9.92 -4.05
N GLU A 22 -2.86 10.91 -4.78
CA GLU A 22 -2.21 11.43 -5.99
C GLU A 22 -0.88 12.11 -5.67
N LYS A 23 -0.81 12.91 -4.57
CA LYS A 23 0.44 13.50 -4.07
C LYS A 23 1.51 12.45 -3.81
N HIS A 24 1.14 11.33 -3.18
CA HIS A 24 2.09 10.27 -2.83
C HIS A 24 2.37 9.28 -3.96
N ALA A 25 1.46 9.13 -4.91
CA ALA A 25 1.66 8.30 -6.09
C ALA A 25 2.66 8.92 -7.07
N GLY A 26 2.61 10.25 -7.26
CA GLY A 26 3.36 10.92 -8.30
C GLY A 26 3.11 10.27 -9.68
N ASN A 27 4.17 10.05 -10.45
CA ASN A 27 4.09 9.44 -11.79
C ASN A 27 4.29 7.92 -11.82
N GLN A 28 4.56 7.29 -10.66
CA GLN A 28 4.97 5.88 -10.59
C GLN A 28 4.11 5.05 -9.62
N GLY A 29 3.03 5.63 -9.10
CA GLY A 29 2.13 4.96 -8.18
C GLY A 29 1.29 3.88 -8.85
N TRP A 30 1.04 2.83 -8.08
CA TRP A 30 0.12 1.74 -8.40
C TRP A 30 -0.98 1.69 -7.36
N TYR A 31 -2.18 1.36 -7.82
CA TYR A 31 -3.38 1.25 -7.02
C TYR A 31 -3.88 -0.19 -7.05
N PHE A 32 -4.33 -0.67 -5.90
CA PHE A 32 -5.05 -1.91 -5.75
C PHE A 32 -6.23 -1.71 -4.80
N VAL A 33 -7.44 -1.82 -5.33
CA VAL A 33 -8.69 -1.51 -4.64
C VAL A 33 -9.53 -2.78 -4.49
N ARG A 34 -10.14 -2.95 -3.32
CA ARG A 34 -10.90 -4.13 -2.91
C ARG A 34 -12.31 -3.73 -2.50
N TRP A 35 -13.28 -4.32 -3.17
CA TRP A 35 -14.69 -4.30 -2.78
C TRP A 35 -15.10 -5.67 -2.25
N ALA A 36 -16.24 -5.76 -1.58
CA ALA A 36 -16.73 -7.02 -1.01
C ALA A 36 -16.88 -8.16 -2.04
N HIS A 37 -17.08 -7.82 -3.32
CA HIS A 37 -17.36 -8.78 -4.38
C HIS A 37 -16.24 -8.88 -5.44
N THR A 38 -15.23 -7.99 -5.42
CA THR A 38 -14.22 -7.94 -6.48
C THR A 38 -12.97 -7.15 -6.08
N VAL A 39 -11.92 -7.25 -6.88
CA VAL A 39 -10.71 -6.43 -6.78
C VAL A 39 -10.39 -5.77 -8.12
N SER A 40 -9.77 -4.59 -8.09
CA SER A 40 -9.43 -3.84 -9.31
C SER A 40 -8.32 -4.49 -10.15
N GLY A 41 -7.53 -5.39 -9.56
CA GLY A 41 -6.18 -5.67 -10.03
C GLY A 41 -5.25 -4.47 -9.83
N PHE A 42 -4.00 -4.57 -10.30
CA PHE A 42 -3.02 -3.50 -10.17
C PHE A 42 -3.19 -2.46 -11.28
N LYS A 43 -3.48 -1.19 -10.94
CA LYS A 43 -3.76 -0.10 -11.90
C LYS A 43 -2.84 1.09 -11.64
N GLN A 44 -2.46 1.85 -12.67
CA GLN A 44 -1.71 3.10 -12.48
C GLN A 44 -2.62 4.33 -12.30
N THR A 45 -3.92 4.14 -12.48
CA THR A 45 -4.96 5.16 -12.29
C THR A 45 -5.87 4.75 -11.14
N LEU A 46 -6.17 5.69 -10.24
CA LEU A 46 -7.12 5.47 -9.15
C LEU A 46 -8.51 5.14 -9.75
N PRO A 47 -9.14 4.00 -9.38
CA PRO A 47 -10.51 3.69 -9.80
C PRO A 47 -11.52 4.74 -9.32
N THR A 48 -12.56 5.00 -10.10
CA THR A 48 -13.57 6.03 -9.77
C THR A 48 -14.42 5.73 -8.54
N GLU A 49 -14.63 4.46 -8.20
CA GLU A 49 -15.47 4.00 -7.09
C GLU A 49 -14.66 3.66 -5.82
N PHE A 50 -13.50 4.31 -5.63
CA PHE A 50 -12.57 4.02 -4.54
C PHE A 50 -13.08 4.40 -3.14
N GLU A 51 -14.06 5.32 -3.08
CA GLU A 51 -14.56 5.92 -1.84
C GLU A 51 -15.29 4.93 -0.92
N GLN A 52 -15.86 3.86 -1.51
CA GLN A 52 -16.60 2.83 -0.78
C GLN A 52 -15.77 1.56 -0.55
N ALA A 53 -14.48 1.62 -0.88
CA ALA A 53 -13.59 0.48 -0.92
C ALA A 53 -12.48 0.58 0.12
N GLU A 54 -11.90 -0.57 0.46
CA GLU A 54 -10.56 -0.61 1.03
C GLU A 54 -9.57 -0.61 -0.11
N GLY A 55 -8.47 0.12 0.03
CA GLY A 55 -7.46 0.10 -1.02
C GLY A 55 -6.08 0.43 -0.53
N GLN A 56 -5.16 0.28 -1.46
CA GLN A 56 -3.77 0.61 -1.26
C GLN A 56 -3.20 1.26 -2.51
N MET A 57 -2.36 2.27 -2.29
CA MET A 57 -1.53 2.92 -3.29
C MET A 57 -0.08 2.65 -2.89
N PHE A 58 0.76 2.23 -3.82
CA PHE A 58 2.16 1.97 -3.53
C PHE A 58 3.08 2.40 -4.66
N THR A 59 4.29 2.77 -4.27
CA THR A 59 5.43 3.12 -5.12
C THR A 59 6.60 2.20 -4.75
N SER A 60 7.83 2.53 -5.17
CA SER A 60 9.03 1.82 -4.72
C SER A 60 9.40 2.10 -3.26
N ASP A 61 9.02 3.26 -2.73
CA ASP A 61 9.47 3.74 -1.42
C ASP A 61 8.37 3.74 -0.34
N ARG A 62 7.09 3.65 -0.71
CA ARG A 62 5.98 3.65 0.25
C ARG A 62 4.75 2.89 -0.21
N GLU A 63 3.91 2.54 0.76
CA GLU A 63 2.51 2.15 0.56
C GLU A 63 1.63 3.01 1.48
N LEU A 64 0.53 3.52 0.93
CA LEU A 64 -0.61 4.03 1.68
C LEU A 64 -1.75 3.02 1.59
N ARG A 65 -2.42 2.77 2.71
CA ARG A 65 -3.65 1.99 2.80
C ARG A 65 -4.75 2.87 3.33
N TRP A 66 -5.94 2.74 2.77
CA TRP A 66 -7.12 3.41 3.30
C TRP A 66 -8.26 2.44 3.54
N LYS A 67 -9.11 2.80 4.50
CA LYS A 67 -10.36 2.13 4.79
C LYS A 67 -11.42 3.17 5.12
N ALA A 68 -12.57 3.08 4.47
CA ALA A 68 -13.72 3.92 4.77
C ALA A 68 -14.25 3.65 6.18
N GLN A 69 -14.58 4.73 6.88
CA GLN A 69 -15.20 4.78 8.21
C GLN A 69 -16.51 5.59 8.13
N SER A 70 -17.28 5.62 9.23
CA SER A 70 -18.57 6.34 9.26
C SER A 70 -18.45 7.85 9.03
N ASN A 71 -17.26 8.44 9.26
CA ASN A 71 -17.01 9.88 9.18
C ASN A 71 -15.74 10.24 8.40
N GLY A 72 -15.31 9.39 7.45
CA GLY A 72 -14.12 9.64 6.65
C GLY A 72 -13.33 8.37 6.36
N PHE A 73 -12.00 8.45 6.44
CA PHE A 73 -11.09 7.37 6.14
C PHE A 73 -9.96 7.28 7.17
N ASP A 74 -9.69 6.05 7.59
CA ASP A 74 -8.43 5.72 8.27
C ASP A 74 -7.36 5.49 7.21
N VAL A 75 -6.24 6.20 7.30
CA VAL A 75 -5.10 6.04 6.40
C VAL A 75 -3.88 5.59 7.18
N LEU A 76 -3.23 4.52 6.69
CA LEU A 76 -1.94 4.02 7.18
C LEU A 76 -0.89 4.24 6.10
N ILE A 77 0.26 4.79 6.46
CA ILE A 77 1.43 4.89 5.57
C ILE A 77 2.57 4.01 6.08
N LEU A 78 3.20 3.30 5.15
CA LEU A 78 4.37 2.45 5.34
C LEU A 78 5.46 2.97 4.39
N SER A 79 6.53 3.56 4.91
CA SER A 79 7.52 4.30 4.09
C SER A 79 8.95 4.00 4.52
N THR A 80 9.92 4.17 3.61
CA THR A 80 11.36 4.14 3.95
C THR A 80 11.84 5.40 4.66
N THR A 81 11.08 6.49 4.60
CA THR A 81 11.40 7.78 5.23
C THR A 81 10.19 8.35 5.98
N GLY A 82 10.45 9.23 6.95
CA GLY A 82 9.40 10.00 7.63
C GLY A 82 8.52 10.76 6.63
N VAL A 83 7.23 10.87 6.95
CA VAL A 83 6.25 11.58 6.12
C VAL A 83 5.47 12.56 6.98
N GLU A 84 5.49 13.83 6.59
CA GLU A 84 4.74 14.89 7.26
C GLU A 84 3.23 14.69 7.14
N GLY A 85 2.49 15.15 8.14
CA GLY A 85 1.02 15.02 8.20
C GLY A 85 0.51 13.68 8.73
N PHE A 86 1.41 12.74 9.02
CA PHE A 86 1.07 11.45 9.65
C PHE A 86 1.56 11.40 11.09
N ASP A 87 0.70 10.92 11.98
CA ASP A 87 1.07 10.62 13.36
C ASP A 87 1.94 9.35 13.38
N PRO A 88 3.19 9.42 13.87
CA PRO A 88 4.07 8.25 13.91
C PRO A 88 3.51 7.17 14.83
N MET A 89 3.51 5.93 14.36
CA MET A 89 3.05 4.78 15.13
C MET A 89 4.22 3.84 15.43
N GLY A 90 4.37 3.46 16.70
CA GLY A 90 5.50 2.64 17.15
C GLY A 90 6.83 3.40 17.14
N ARG A 91 7.93 2.69 17.41
CA ARG A 91 9.30 3.24 17.38
C ARG A 91 10.25 2.18 16.82
N ASN A 92 11.36 2.62 16.23
CA ASN A 92 12.46 1.75 15.81
C ASN A 92 12.07 0.68 14.78
N TRP A 93 11.33 1.05 13.74
CA TRP A 93 11.04 0.14 12.64
C TRP A 93 12.30 -0.18 11.84
N VAL A 94 12.56 -1.46 11.64
CA VAL A 94 13.53 -1.98 10.67
C VAL A 94 12.76 -2.46 9.45
N ILE A 95 13.28 -2.16 8.25
CA ILE A 95 12.70 -2.63 7.00
C ILE A 95 13.56 -3.66 6.28
N GLN A 96 12.90 -4.61 5.62
CA GLN A 96 13.52 -5.61 4.77
C GLN A 96 12.67 -5.88 3.53
N ASP A 97 13.30 -5.80 2.35
CA ASP A 97 12.62 -5.99 1.07
C ASP A 97 12.82 -7.43 0.55
N TRP A 98 11.76 -7.98 -0.03
CA TRP A 98 11.68 -9.32 -0.62
C TRP A 98 11.00 -9.27 -1.98
N ASP A 99 11.37 -10.19 -2.87
CA ASP A 99 10.65 -10.39 -4.14
C ASP A 99 9.26 -10.98 -3.90
N ALA A 100 8.27 -10.51 -4.64
CA ALA A 100 6.91 -11.02 -4.60
C ALA A 100 6.51 -11.59 -5.95
N HIS A 101 5.93 -12.79 -5.94
CA HIS A 101 5.44 -13.44 -7.15
C HIS A 101 3.92 -13.33 -7.24
N VAL A 102 3.44 -12.87 -8.39
CA VAL A 102 2.00 -12.86 -8.71
C VAL A 102 1.64 -14.15 -9.42
N TYR A 103 0.57 -14.79 -8.98
CA TYR A 103 0.04 -15.97 -9.66
C TYR A 103 -0.45 -15.61 -11.07
N PRO A 104 -0.16 -16.44 -12.09
CA PRO A 104 -0.61 -16.20 -13.45
C PRO A 104 -2.14 -16.27 -13.53
N LEU A 105 -2.74 -15.56 -14.49
CA LEU A 105 -4.19 -15.61 -14.72
C LEU A 105 -4.71 -17.02 -15.08
N THR A 106 -3.83 -17.90 -15.53
CA THR A 106 -4.11 -19.31 -15.82
C THR A 106 -4.04 -20.22 -14.59
N GLU A 107 -3.72 -19.69 -13.40
CA GLU A 107 -3.68 -20.47 -12.16
C GLU A 107 -5.06 -21.05 -11.84
N THR A 108 -5.11 -22.37 -11.68
CA THR A 108 -6.35 -23.10 -11.40
C THR A 108 -6.53 -23.40 -9.91
N ARG A 109 -5.45 -23.34 -9.12
CA ARG A 109 -5.45 -23.52 -7.67
C ARG A 109 -5.65 -22.18 -6.95
N LEU A 110 -6.00 -22.25 -5.66
CA LEU A 110 -6.04 -21.05 -4.83
C LEU A 110 -4.67 -20.75 -4.22
N PRO A 111 -4.27 -19.47 -4.13
CA PRO A 111 -5.00 -18.30 -4.63
C PRO A 111 -4.90 -18.13 -6.15
N LYS A 112 -6.01 -17.72 -6.80
CA LYS A 112 -6.07 -17.47 -8.25
C LYS A 112 -5.26 -16.23 -8.62
N GLY A 113 -4.76 -16.21 -9.86
CA GLY A 113 -4.11 -15.04 -10.43
C GLY A 113 -5.04 -13.84 -10.56
N ILE A 114 -4.46 -12.65 -10.44
CA ILE A 114 -5.14 -11.36 -10.62
C ILE A 114 -4.48 -10.57 -11.75
N ALA A 115 -5.24 -9.67 -12.36
CA ALA A 115 -4.72 -8.79 -13.41
C ALA A 115 -3.61 -7.90 -12.82
N HIS A 116 -2.39 -8.06 -13.34
CA HIS A 116 -1.20 -7.42 -12.78
C HIS A 116 -0.48 -6.48 -13.73
N ASN A 117 -0.96 -6.26 -14.96
CA ASN A 117 -0.48 -5.20 -15.86
C ASN A 117 1.07 -5.09 -15.94
N LYS A 118 1.76 -6.23 -15.80
CA LYS A 118 3.24 -6.34 -15.77
C LYS A 118 3.93 -5.55 -14.65
N VAL A 119 3.24 -5.21 -13.56
CA VAL A 119 3.91 -4.64 -12.38
C VAL A 119 4.92 -5.65 -11.84
N ASN A 120 6.14 -5.19 -11.60
CA ASN A 120 7.16 -5.97 -10.90
C ASN A 120 6.99 -5.70 -9.40
N LEU A 121 6.55 -6.70 -8.63
CA LEU A 121 6.19 -6.51 -7.23
C LEU A 121 7.27 -7.02 -6.28
N GLY A 122 7.41 -6.30 -5.18
CA GLY A 122 8.10 -6.75 -3.99
C GLY A 122 7.23 -6.58 -2.75
N GLN A 123 7.75 -7.06 -1.65
CA GLN A 123 7.21 -6.86 -0.32
C GLN A 123 8.24 -6.20 0.57
N ARG A 124 7.83 -5.22 1.39
CA ARG A 124 8.68 -4.58 2.41
C ARG A 124 8.15 -4.87 3.80
N TYR A 125 8.92 -5.57 4.59
CA TYR A 125 8.56 -5.98 5.93
C TYR A 125 8.93 -4.87 6.90
N PHE A 126 8.01 -4.48 7.78
CA PHE A 126 8.23 -3.53 8.88
C PHE A 126 8.28 -4.31 10.18
N ILE A 127 9.48 -4.37 10.74
CA ILE A 127 9.86 -5.21 11.86
C ILE A 127 10.07 -4.31 13.08
N ASP A 128 9.41 -4.63 14.18
CA ASP A 128 9.68 -4.00 15.47
C ASP A 128 11.06 -4.48 15.95
N GLN A 129 12.01 -3.55 16.11
CA GLN A 129 13.39 -3.91 16.43
C GLN A 129 13.56 -4.55 17.82
N ALA A 130 12.67 -4.26 18.77
CA ALA A 130 12.78 -4.78 20.13
C ALA A 130 12.33 -6.25 20.20
N THR A 131 11.33 -6.62 19.40
CA THR A 131 10.70 -7.95 19.43
C THR A 131 11.05 -8.83 18.23
N TRP A 132 11.62 -8.25 17.17
CA TRP A 132 11.82 -8.89 15.86
C TRP A 132 10.52 -9.38 15.20
N THR A 133 9.38 -8.84 15.63
CA THR A 133 8.08 -9.20 15.09
C THR A 133 7.81 -8.39 13.81
N VAL A 134 7.34 -9.07 12.77
CA VAL A 134 6.82 -8.41 11.57
C VAL A 134 5.40 -7.91 11.88
N HIS A 135 5.21 -6.60 11.93
CA HIS A 135 3.89 -6.01 12.17
C HIS A 135 3.17 -5.65 10.88
N PHE A 136 3.92 -5.20 9.87
CA PHE A 136 3.36 -4.82 8.57
C PHE A 136 4.20 -5.40 7.44
N VAL A 137 3.55 -5.77 6.35
CA VAL A 137 4.20 -6.14 5.09
C VAL A 137 3.61 -5.25 4.02
N ALA A 138 4.40 -4.34 3.47
CA ALA A 138 3.97 -3.41 2.43
C ALA A 138 4.17 -3.98 1.03
N LEU A 139 3.31 -3.61 0.07
CA LEU A 139 3.61 -3.81 -1.35
C LEU A 139 4.56 -2.72 -1.84
N VAL A 140 5.49 -3.08 -2.71
CA VAL A 140 6.39 -2.13 -3.38
C VAL A 140 6.49 -2.43 -4.86
N ALA A 141 6.53 -1.37 -5.67
CA ALA A 141 6.81 -1.47 -7.09
C ALA A 141 8.33 -1.51 -7.29
N LYS A 142 8.85 -2.59 -7.86
CA LYS A 142 10.27 -2.72 -8.18
C LYS A 142 10.53 -2.15 -9.56
N GLU A 143 11.63 -1.42 -9.71
CA GLU A 143 12.11 -1.05 -11.04
C GLU A 143 12.41 -2.32 -11.84
N THR A 144 12.04 -2.31 -13.11
CA THR A 144 12.43 -3.38 -14.03
C THR A 144 13.91 -3.16 -14.35
N LYS A 145 14.77 -4.10 -13.95
CA LYS A 145 16.19 -4.09 -14.32
C LYS A 145 16.37 -4.25 -15.82
#